data_AF-A0A969PCP2-F1
#
_entry.id   AF-A0A969PCP2-F1
#
_cell.length_a   1.000
_cell.length_b   1.000
_cell.length_c   1.000
_cell.angle_alpha   90.00
_cell.angle_beta   90.00
_cell.angle_gamma   90.00
#
_symmetry.space_group_name_H-M   'P 1'
#
loop_
_entity.id
_entity.type
_entity.pdbx_description
1 polymer ?
#
loop_
_entity_poly.entity_id
_entity_poly.type
_entity_poly.pdbx_seq_one_letter_code
_entity_poly.pdbx_strand_id
1 'polypeptide(L)'
;MNISEIQQIAAKIVLTIDTPQSVKLQVKQITLAQKQLRALKKEINANIRNINQQASQAYSDSLVSVGLDIFGKHKWAGRVRAETRREIERDKKEARQPYLELKEFIDRLILEGDKLKLIAEEYLLKN
;
A
#
# COMPACT_ATOMS: atom_id res chain seq x y z
N MET A 1 -1.73 -1.85 -11.61
CA MET A 1 -0.54 -1.26 -10.93
C MET A 1 0.58 -2.25 -11.06
N ASN A 2 1.74 -1.83 -11.58
CA ASN A 2 2.70 -2.78 -12.14
C ASN A 2 3.82 -3.09 -11.13
N ILE A 3 3.81 -4.30 -10.55
CA ILE A 3 4.87 -4.77 -9.65
C ILE A 3 6.27 -4.67 -10.28
N SER A 4 6.32 -4.78 -11.61
CA SER A 4 7.53 -4.59 -12.42
C SER A 4 8.16 -3.20 -12.23
N GLU A 5 7.35 -2.15 -12.07
CA GLU A 5 7.87 -0.79 -11.91
C GLU A 5 8.56 -0.64 -10.55
N ILE A 6 7.97 -1.19 -9.50
CA ILE A 6 8.55 -1.19 -8.16
C ILE A 6 9.86 -1.99 -8.14
N GLN A 7 9.90 -3.13 -8.83
CA GLN A 7 11.13 -3.93 -8.97
C GLN A 7 12.24 -3.17 -9.71
N GLN A 8 11.90 -2.45 -10.79
CA GLN A 8 12.87 -1.61 -11.51
C GLN A 8 13.42 -0.47 -10.66
N ILE A 9 12.58 0.14 -9.80
CA ILE A 9 13.03 1.17 -8.86
C ILE A 9 13.87 0.55 -7.74
N ALA A 10 13.48 -0.62 -7.22
CA ALA A 10 14.21 -1.35 -6.18
C ALA A 10 15.63 -1.70 -6.62
N ALA A 11 15.84 -2.06 -7.89
CA ALA A 11 17.17 -2.33 -8.44
C ALA A 11 18.15 -1.14 -8.37
N LYS A 12 17.64 0.08 -8.16
CA LYS A 12 18.44 1.31 -7.98
C LYS A 12 18.82 1.57 -6.52
N ILE A 13 18.29 0.77 -5.57
CA ILE A 13 18.60 0.86 -4.14
C ILE A 13 19.76 -0.09 -3.85
N VAL A 14 20.93 0.28 -4.33
CA VAL A 14 22.17 -0.49 -4.16
C VAL A 14 23.28 0.47 -3.77
N LEU A 15 24.17 0.01 -2.89
CA LEU A 15 25.37 0.73 -2.50
C LEU A 15 26.59 -0.17 -2.71
N THR A 16 27.57 0.35 -3.43
CA THR A 16 28.91 -0.21 -3.58
C THR A 16 29.91 0.80 -3.04
N ILE A 17 30.73 0.39 -2.06
CA ILE A 17 31.74 1.25 -1.45
C ILE A 17 33.00 1.20 -2.31
N ASP A 18 33.19 2.24 -3.11
CA ASP A 18 34.30 2.38 -4.05
C ASP A 18 35.03 3.72 -3.85
N THR A 19 34.72 4.75 -4.63
CA THR A 19 35.30 6.09 -4.52
C THR A 19 34.30 7.04 -3.86
N PRO A 20 34.77 8.06 -3.10
CA PRO A 20 33.87 9.04 -2.49
C PRO A 20 32.92 9.72 -3.50
N GLN A 21 33.36 9.92 -4.74
CA GLN A 21 32.54 10.53 -5.79
C GLN A 21 31.40 9.59 -6.25
N SER A 22 31.72 8.31 -6.49
CA SER A 22 30.73 7.31 -6.87
C SER A 22 29.73 7.05 -5.75
N VAL A 23 30.18 6.91 -4.50
CA VAL A 23 29.28 6.78 -3.33
C VAL A 23 28.31 7.96 -3.23
N LYS A 24 28.78 9.20 -3.41
CA LYS A 24 27.90 10.39 -3.46
C LYS A 24 26.85 10.31 -4.58
N LEU A 25 27.21 9.78 -5.76
CA LEU A 25 26.28 9.59 -6.87
C LEU A 25 25.23 8.53 -6.53
N GLN A 26 25.65 7.40 -5.96
CA GLN A 26 24.75 6.32 -5.54
C GLN A 26 23.76 6.79 -4.46
N VAL A 27 24.18 7.60 -3.49
CA VAL A 27 23.28 8.22 -2.49
C VAL A 27 22.20 9.08 -3.16
N LYS A 28 22.54 9.84 -4.22
CA LYS A 28 21.56 10.61 -4.99
C LYS A 28 20.58 9.70 -5.73
N GLN A 29 21.06 8.59 -6.30
CA GLN A 29 20.22 7.60 -6.98
C GLN A 29 19.25 6.92 -6.00
N ILE A 30 19.74 6.47 -4.83
CA ILE A 30 18.91 5.91 -3.76
C ILE A 30 17.84 6.93 -3.33
N THR A 31 18.22 8.20 -3.15
CA THR A 31 17.29 9.27 -2.79
C THR A 31 16.19 9.46 -3.84
N LEU A 32 16.56 9.42 -5.13
CA LEU A 32 15.59 9.52 -6.22
C LEU A 32 14.65 8.29 -6.25
N ALA A 33 15.19 7.09 -6.11
CA ALA A 33 14.42 5.85 -6.06
C ALA A 33 13.39 5.88 -4.91
N GLN A 34 13.81 6.29 -3.71
CA GLN A 34 12.90 6.45 -2.57
C GLN A 34 11.79 7.50 -2.83
N LYS A 35 12.07 8.59 -3.56
CA LYS A 35 11.04 9.57 -3.95
C LYS A 35 10.02 8.94 -4.89
N GLN A 36 10.46 8.16 -5.88
CA GLN A 36 9.59 7.43 -6.80
C GLN A 36 8.72 6.41 -6.05
N LEU A 37 9.31 5.61 -5.15
CA LEU A 37 8.58 4.68 -4.30
C LEU A 37 7.51 5.38 -3.42
N ARG A 38 7.82 6.56 -2.86
CA ARG A 38 6.84 7.35 -2.09
C ARG A 38 5.69 7.87 -2.96
N ALA A 39 5.94 8.20 -4.23
CA ALA A 39 4.88 8.59 -5.17
C ALA A 39 3.96 7.40 -5.45
N LEU A 40 4.53 6.23 -5.79
CA LEU A 40 3.77 4.99 -5.98
C LEU A 40 2.96 4.63 -4.74
N LYS A 41 3.55 4.73 -3.53
CA LYS A 41 2.82 4.50 -2.27
C LYS A 41 1.58 5.38 -2.14
N LYS A 42 1.61 6.64 -2.60
CA LYS A 42 0.43 7.53 -2.57
C LYS A 42 -0.67 7.03 -3.51
N GLU A 43 -0.31 6.51 -4.67
CA GLU A 43 -1.26 5.89 -5.61
C GLU A 43 -1.88 4.62 -5.02
N ILE A 44 -1.08 3.76 -4.38
CA ILE A 44 -1.57 2.59 -3.64
C ILE A 44 -2.60 3.01 -2.59
N ASN A 45 -2.28 4.03 -1.80
CA ASN A 45 -3.19 4.54 -0.77
C ASN A 45 -4.47 5.14 -1.37
N ALA A 46 -4.42 5.73 -2.56
CA ALA A 46 -5.61 6.17 -3.28
C ALA A 46 -6.48 4.97 -3.70
N ASN A 47 -5.87 3.92 -4.25
CA ASN A 47 -6.58 2.69 -4.63
C ASN A 47 -7.24 2.00 -3.43
N ILE A 48 -6.54 1.88 -2.29
CA ILE A 48 -7.11 1.34 -1.05
C ILE A 48 -8.30 2.20 -0.58
N ARG A 49 -8.20 3.53 -0.66
CA ARG A 49 -9.32 4.43 -0.31
C ARG A 49 -10.52 4.23 -1.23
N ASN A 50 -10.30 4.10 -2.54
CA ASN A 50 -11.36 3.85 -3.52
C ASN A 50 -12.07 2.52 -3.25
N ILE A 51 -11.32 1.44 -2.99
CA ILE A 51 -11.89 0.12 -2.61
C ILE A 51 -12.76 0.25 -1.35
N ASN A 52 -12.28 0.96 -0.34
CA ASN A 52 -13.04 1.18 0.90
C ASN A 52 -14.31 2.01 0.67
N GLN A 53 -14.29 2.97 -0.26
CA GLN A 53 -15.45 3.80 -0.62
C GLN A 53 -16.49 2.99 -1.40
N GLN A 54 -16.07 2.23 -2.42
CA GLN A 54 -16.96 1.36 -3.19
C GLN A 54 -17.66 0.33 -2.30
N ALA A 55 -16.93 -0.29 -1.36
CA ALA A 55 -17.51 -1.21 -0.40
C ALA A 55 -18.54 -0.53 0.53
N SER A 56 -18.29 0.71 0.93
CA SER A 56 -19.24 1.49 1.76
C SER A 56 -20.51 1.86 1.00
N GLN A 57 -20.41 2.15 -0.31
CA GLN A 57 -21.57 2.42 -1.17
C GLN A 57 -22.42 1.16 -1.41
N ALA A 58 -21.78 0.02 -1.72
CA ALA A 58 -22.47 -1.26 -1.87
C ALA A 58 -23.25 -1.66 -0.59
N TYR A 59 -22.69 -1.35 0.59
CA TYR A 59 -23.38 -1.55 1.86
C TYR A 59 -24.64 -0.67 1.98
N SER A 60 -24.55 0.61 1.63
CA SER A 60 -25.69 1.54 1.62
C SER A 60 -26.83 1.03 0.73
N ASP A 61 -26.51 0.62 -0.50
CA ASP A 61 -27.51 0.14 -1.46
C ASP A 61 -28.16 -1.19 -0.99
N SER A 62 -27.39 -2.08 -0.35
CA SER A 62 -27.92 -3.34 0.21
C SER A 62 -28.86 -3.12 1.40
N LEU A 63 -28.60 -2.12 2.24
CA LEU A 63 -29.47 -1.81 3.37
C LEU A 63 -30.79 -1.18 2.92
N VAL A 64 -30.73 -0.35 1.87
CA VAL A 64 -31.92 0.26 1.26
C VAL A 64 -32.82 -0.80 0.63
N SER A 65 -32.26 -1.81 -0.05
CA SER A 65 -33.05 -2.89 -0.66
C SER A 65 -33.71 -3.84 0.35
N VAL A 66 -33.12 -4.00 1.54
CA VAL A 66 -33.68 -4.80 2.65
C VAL A 66 -34.79 -4.02 3.41
N GLY A 67 -35.00 -2.75 3.10
CA GLY A 67 -35.90 -1.84 3.83
C GLY A 67 -37.34 -1.76 3.33
N LEU A 68 -37.68 -2.32 2.15
CA LEU A 68 -38.99 -2.07 1.52
C LEU A 68 -40.11 -3.04 1.93
N ASP A 69 -39.85 -4.04 2.76
CA ASP A 69 -40.88 -5.03 3.05
C ASP A 69 -40.85 -5.58 4.48
N ILE A 70 -42.01 -5.47 5.14
CA ILE A 70 -42.58 -6.44 6.10
C ILE A 70 -42.40 -6.14 7.60
N PHE A 71 -43.49 -5.60 8.17
CA PHE A 71 -43.91 -5.78 9.56
C PHE A 71 -43.91 -7.28 9.95
N GLY A 72 -43.04 -7.71 10.87
CA GLY A 72 -43.03 -9.06 11.47
C GLY A 72 -41.75 -9.90 11.33
N LYS A 73 -40.83 -9.59 10.39
CA LYS A 73 -39.62 -10.40 10.10
C LYS A 73 -38.32 -9.89 10.74
N HIS A 74 -38.40 -9.08 11.80
CA HIS A 74 -37.25 -8.36 12.39
C HIS A 74 -36.04 -9.23 12.79
N LYS A 75 -36.25 -10.43 13.34
CA LYS A 75 -35.14 -11.32 13.73
C LYS A 75 -34.40 -11.92 12.52
N TRP A 76 -35.13 -12.22 11.45
CA TRP A 76 -34.55 -12.72 10.19
C TRP A 76 -33.84 -11.60 9.43
N ALA A 77 -34.44 -10.42 9.36
CA ALA A 77 -33.81 -9.24 8.76
C ALA A 77 -32.49 -8.87 9.46
N GLY A 78 -32.42 -9.01 10.79
CA GLY A 78 -31.17 -8.79 11.55
C GLY A 78 -30.07 -9.80 11.22
N ARG A 79 -30.42 -11.09 11.08
CA ARG A 79 -29.45 -12.15 10.71
C ARG A 79 -28.92 -11.94 9.30
N VAL A 80 -29.80 -11.68 8.33
CA VAL A 80 -29.42 -11.43 6.93
C VAL A 80 -28.49 -10.20 6.85
N ARG A 81 -28.83 -9.08 7.50
CA ARG A 81 -27.95 -7.89 7.54
C ARG A 81 -26.58 -8.19 8.15
N ALA A 82 -26.52 -9.01 9.20
CA ALA A 82 -25.27 -9.39 9.84
C ALA A 82 -24.40 -10.29 8.93
N GLU A 83 -25.02 -11.21 8.20
CA GLU A 83 -24.35 -12.07 7.21
C GLU A 83 -23.84 -11.26 6.02
N THR A 84 -24.69 -10.41 5.42
CA THR A 84 -24.30 -9.50 4.34
C THR A 84 -23.16 -8.58 4.76
N ARG A 85 -23.17 -8.05 5.99
CA ARG A 85 -22.07 -7.23 6.51
C ARG A 85 -20.75 -7.99 6.59
N ARG A 86 -20.78 -9.26 7.02
CA ARG A 86 -19.58 -10.10 7.14
C ARG A 86 -19.01 -10.44 5.78
N GLU A 87 -19.86 -10.71 4.81
CA GLU A 87 -19.46 -10.98 3.43
C GLU A 87 -18.80 -9.75 2.79
N ILE A 88 -19.44 -8.58 2.89
CA ILE A 88 -18.86 -7.31 2.39
C ILE A 88 -17.51 -7.00 3.08
N GLU A 89 -17.38 -7.24 4.38
CA GLU A 89 -16.11 -7.06 5.11
C GLU A 89 -15.02 -8.03 4.62
N ARG A 90 -15.37 -9.29 4.31
CA ARG A 90 -14.44 -10.29 3.77
C ARG A 90 -13.97 -9.87 2.39
N ASP A 91 -14.89 -9.53 1.50
CA ASP A 91 -14.58 -9.14 0.12
C ASP A 91 -13.74 -7.85 0.10
N LYS A 92 -14.02 -6.91 1.00
CA LYS A 92 -13.19 -5.70 1.22
C LYS A 92 -11.77 -6.06 1.65
N LYS A 93 -11.62 -7.02 2.57
CA LYS A 93 -10.31 -7.46 3.06
C LYS A 93 -9.51 -8.11 1.93
N GLU A 94 -10.16 -8.98 1.14
CA GLU A 94 -9.54 -9.65 0.00
C GLU A 94 -9.13 -8.65 -1.09
N ALA A 95 -10.02 -7.72 -1.46
CA ALA A 95 -9.74 -6.73 -2.51
C ALA A 95 -8.57 -5.79 -2.16
N ARG A 96 -8.41 -5.40 -0.89
CA ARG A 96 -7.31 -4.50 -0.46
C ARG A 96 -6.01 -5.23 -0.16
N GLN A 97 -6.04 -6.55 0.08
CA GLN A 97 -4.89 -7.31 0.55
C GLN A 97 -3.66 -7.18 -0.36
N PRO A 98 -3.76 -7.29 -1.69
CA PRO A 98 -2.61 -7.12 -2.59
C PRO A 98 -1.96 -5.73 -2.50
N TYR A 99 -2.77 -4.69 -2.24
CA TYR A 99 -2.28 -3.32 -2.10
C TYR A 99 -1.57 -3.10 -0.77
N LEU A 100 -2.01 -3.76 0.30
CA LEU A 100 -1.34 -3.70 1.61
C LEU A 100 0.03 -4.35 1.57
N GLU A 101 0.14 -5.52 0.93
CA GLU A 101 1.41 -6.23 0.75
C GLU A 101 2.40 -5.38 -0.06
N LEU A 102 1.93 -4.73 -1.13
CA LEU A 102 2.78 -3.88 -1.94
C LEU A 102 3.21 -2.60 -1.20
N LYS A 103 2.32 -2.01 -0.40
CA LYS A 103 2.64 -0.88 0.48
C LYS A 103 3.74 -1.26 1.46
N GLU A 104 3.63 -2.44 2.09
CA GLU A 104 4.63 -2.94 3.04
C GLU A 104 5.97 -3.24 2.35
N PHE A 105 5.94 -3.80 1.13
CA PHE A 105 7.15 -3.98 0.33
C PHE A 105 7.85 -2.67 0.03
N ILE A 106 7.12 -1.63 -0.40
CA ILE A 106 7.66 -0.29 -0.60
C ILE A 106 8.27 0.27 0.70
N ASP A 107 7.60 0.10 1.84
CA ASP A 107 8.10 0.60 3.13
C ASP A 107 9.42 -0.07 3.53
N ARG A 108 9.57 -1.37 3.26
CA ARG A 108 10.85 -2.09 3.46
C ARG A 108 11.96 -1.54 2.56
N LEU A 109 11.69 -1.32 1.27
CA LEU A 109 12.66 -0.76 0.33
C LEU A 109 13.11 0.66 0.71
N ILE A 110 12.18 1.50 1.17
CA ILE A 110 12.52 2.85 1.65
C ILE A 110 13.46 2.75 2.86
N LEU A 111 13.13 1.90 3.83
CA LEU A 111 13.94 1.71 5.03
C LEU A 111 15.34 1.17 4.70
N GLU A 112 15.43 0.22 3.77
CA GLU A 112 16.71 -0.30 3.28
C GLU A 112 17.56 0.80 2.64
N GLY A 113 16.97 1.62 1.77
CA GLY A 113 17.66 2.78 1.21
C GLY A 113 18.14 3.79 2.26
N ASP A 114 17.39 3.97 3.35
CA ASP A 114 17.83 4.84 4.47
C ASP A 114 19.04 4.23 5.19
N LYS A 115 19.05 2.92 5.43
CA LYS A 115 20.23 2.22 6.00
C LYS A 115 21.45 2.35 5.11
N LEU A 116 21.30 2.18 3.79
CA LEU A 116 22.41 2.32 2.85
C LEU A 116 23.00 3.74 2.86
N LYS A 117 22.15 4.78 2.91
CA LYS A 117 22.64 6.16 3.01
C LYS A 117 23.44 6.41 4.30
N LEU A 118 23.02 5.84 5.43
CA LEU A 118 23.79 5.95 6.68
C LEU A 118 25.19 5.31 6.56
N ILE A 119 25.27 4.13 5.94
CA ILE A 119 26.56 3.46 5.67
C ILE A 119 27.43 4.33 4.75
N ALA A 120 26.83 4.89 3.69
CA ALA A 120 27.53 5.77 2.77
C ALA A 120 28.05 7.04 3.45
N GLU A 121 27.25 7.66 4.32
CA GLU A 121 27.65 8.83 5.11
C GLU A 121 28.83 8.50 6.04
N GLU A 122 28.78 7.36 6.73
CA GLU A 122 29.89 6.92 7.59
C GLU A 122 31.19 6.74 6.79
N TYR A 123 31.12 6.14 5.60
CA TYR A 123 32.26 5.99 4.71
C TYR A 123 32.84 7.35 4.27
N LEU A 124 31.97 8.28 3.87
CA LEU A 124 32.36 9.62 3.40
C LEU A 124 32.87 10.55 4.51
N LEU A 125 32.60 10.25 5.77
CA LEU A 125 33.18 10.98 6.90
C LEU A 125 34.61 10.51 7.22
N LYS A 126 34.96 9.28 6.85
CA LYS A 126 36.28 8.67 7.13
C LYS A 126 37.28 8.84 5.98
N ASN A 127 36.83 9.25 4.78
CA ASN A 127 37.61 9.33 3.54
C ASN A 127 37.27 10.61 2.76
#